data_AF-A0A968IZG8-F1
#
_entry.id   AF-A0A968IZG8-F1
#
_cell.length_a   1.000
_cell.length_b   1.000
_cell.length_c   1.000
_cell.angle_alpha   90.00
_cell.angle_beta   90.00
_cell.angle_gamma   90.00
#
_symmetry.space_group_name_H-M   'P 1'
#
loop_
_entity.id
_entity.type
_entity.pdbx_description
1 polymer ?
#
loop_
_entity_poly.entity_id
_entity_poly.type
_entity_poly.pdbx_seq_one_letter_code
_entity_poly.pdbx_strand_id
1 'polypeptide(L)'
;TSRDVQMDRLRPSDRPTSFCEWKGRAIYYDLVSPIAKGAIAWAYPEPTPGFAELKDCLAFYPQGLACSVEGEPVQPQPGNFYGGWITPDVVGPFKGEPGTMGW
;
A
#
# COMPACT_ATOMS: atom_id res chain seq x y z
N THR A 1 9.23 8.07 5.74
CA THR A 1 9.83 6.99 6.57
C THR A 1 8.85 6.61 7.67
N SER A 2 9.09 5.51 8.41
CA SER A 2 8.22 5.09 9.53
C SER A 2 8.05 6.16 10.62
N ARG A 3 8.95 7.15 10.68
CA ARG A 3 8.86 8.31 11.58
C ARG A 3 7.72 9.26 11.24
N ASP A 4 7.27 9.26 9.98
CA ASP A 4 6.18 10.10 9.49
C ASP A 4 4.82 9.40 9.66
N VAL A 5 4.80 8.24 10.31
CA VAL A 5 3.62 7.40 10.52
C VAL A 5 3.35 7.25 12.02
N GLN A 6 2.09 7.41 12.42
CA GLN A 6 1.63 7.09 13.78
C GLN A 6 1.60 5.55 13.96
N MET A 7 2.75 4.97 14.23
CA MET A 7 2.93 3.51 14.31
C MET A 7 2.13 2.86 15.45
N ASP A 8 1.74 3.62 16.48
CA ASP A 8 0.84 3.19 17.56
C ASP A 8 -0.59 2.90 17.09
N ARG A 9 -0.97 3.41 15.92
CA ARG A 9 -2.24 3.09 15.25
C ARG A 9 -2.17 1.85 14.38
N LEU A 10 -0.99 1.25 14.23
CA LEU A 10 -0.78 0.07 13.40
C LEU A 10 -0.40 -1.13 14.27
N ARG A 11 -0.84 -2.31 13.85
CA ARG A 11 -0.36 -3.58 14.41
C ARG A 11 0.05 -4.52 13.27
N PRO A 12 1.00 -5.45 13.50
CA PRO A 12 1.25 -6.52 12.55
C PRO A 12 -0.06 -7.24 12.21
N SER A 13 -0.28 -7.48 10.91
CA SER A 13 -1.45 -8.21 10.43
C SER A 13 -1.27 -9.71 10.62
N ASP A 14 -2.37 -10.43 10.88
CA ASP A 14 -2.38 -11.90 10.88
C ASP A 14 -2.27 -12.49 9.45
N ARG A 15 -2.32 -11.63 8.42
CA ARG A 15 -2.17 -12.02 7.02
C ARG A 15 -0.79 -12.64 6.76
N PRO A 16 -0.71 -13.72 5.94
CA PRO A 16 0.57 -14.24 5.47
C PRO A 16 1.41 -13.18 4.75
N THR A 17 2.71 -13.20 5.00
CA THR A 17 3.68 -12.42 4.22
C THR A 17 3.65 -12.84 2.75
N SER A 18 3.96 -11.92 1.85
CA SER A 18 4.16 -12.23 0.43
C SER A 18 5.62 -12.06 0.03
N PHE A 19 6.00 -12.65 -1.10
CA PHE A 19 7.34 -12.52 -1.65
C PHE A 19 7.28 -11.86 -3.02
N CYS A 20 8.08 -10.81 -3.18
CA CYS A 20 8.32 -10.15 -4.45
C CYS A 20 9.75 -10.50 -4.89
N GLU A 21 9.90 -11.07 -6.09
CA GLU A 21 11.20 -11.47 -6.63
C GLU A 21 12.19 -10.30 -6.76
N TRP A 22 11.69 -9.07 -6.90
CA TRP A 22 12.53 -7.88 -6.97
C TRP A 22 12.79 -7.23 -5.61
N LYS A 23 11.75 -7.10 -4.78
CA LYS A 23 11.80 -6.26 -3.56
C LYS A 23 12.03 -7.05 -2.28
N GLY A 24 11.87 -8.37 -2.30
CA GLY A 24 11.97 -9.24 -1.14
C GLY A 24 10.64 -9.52 -0.47
N ARG A 25 10.69 -9.88 0.83
CA ARG A 25 9.53 -10.28 1.61
C ARG A 25 8.75 -9.08 2.12
N ALA A 26 7.46 -9.03 1.84
CA ALA A 26 6.55 -8.01 2.36
C ALA A 26 5.85 -8.49 3.64
N ILE A 27 5.78 -7.60 4.64
CA ILE A 27 4.94 -7.77 5.83
C ILE A 27 3.79 -6.77 5.79
N TYR A 28 2.71 -7.09 6.50
CA TYR A 28 1.46 -6.33 6.44
C TYR A 28 1.08 -5.76 7.81
N TYR A 29 0.38 -4.63 7.79
CA TYR A 29 -0.14 -3.98 9.00
C TYR A 29 -1.63 -3.72 8.88
N ASP A 30 -2.34 -4.01 9.98
CA ASP A 30 -3.73 -3.66 10.17
C ASP A 30 -3.84 -2.32 10.91
N LEU A 31 -4.90 -1.57 10.62
CA LEU A 31 -5.24 -0.38 11.40
C LEU A 31 -5.92 -0.82 12.72
N VAL A 32 -5.46 -0.27 13.83
CA VAL A 32 -6.10 -0.45 15.14
C VAL A 32 -7.40 0.37 15.17
N SER A 33 -8.46 -0.23 14.65
CA SER A 33 -9.79 0.38 14.54
C SER A 33 -10.87 -0.71 14.50
N PRO A 34 -12.03 -0.53 15.15
CA PRO A 34 -13.10 -1.52 15.16
C PRO A 34 -13.79 -1.66 13.79
N ILE A 35 -13.64 -0.68 12.89
CA ILE A 35 -14.31 -0.66 11.59
C ILE A 35 -13.37 -0.99 10.42
N ALA A 36 -12.05 -0.95 10.64
CA ALA A 36 -11.09 -1.29 9.60
C ALA A 36 -11.08 -2.79 9.35
N LYS A 37 -10.98 -3.18 8.08
CA LYS A 37 -10.95 -4.58 7.67
C LYS A 37 -9.77 -4.82 6.75
N GLY A 38 -9.01 -5.86 7.08
CA GLY A 38 -7.82 -6.25 6.32
C GLY A 38 -6.63 -5.31 6.54
N ALA A 39 -5.50 -5.73 5.96
CA ALA A 39 -4.27 -4.96 6.01
C ALA A 39 -4.41 -3.67 5.19
N ILE A 40 -4.05 -2.54 5.80
CA ILE A 40 -4.09 -1.22 5.16
C ILE A 40 -2.70 -0.75 4.70
N ALA A 41 -1.64 -1.42 5.17
CA ALA A 41 -0.27 -1.05 4.83
C ALA A 41 0.62 -2.28 4.68
N TRP A 42 1.74 -2.11 3.98
CA TRP A 42 2.80 -3.11 3.88
C TRP A 42 4.18 -2.45 3.96
N ALA A 43 5.18 -3.24 4.31
CA ALA A 43 6.58 -2.83 4.36
C ALA A 43 7.50 -3.96 3.90
N TYR A 44 8.71 -3.60 3.48
CA TYR A 44 9.80 -4.53 3.18
C TYR A 44 10.88 -4.37 4.26
N PRO A 45 10.91 -5.21 5.31
CA PRO A 45 11.89 -5.07 6.40
C PRO A 45 13.31 -5.45 5.96
N GLU A 46 13.41 -6.34 4.96
CA GLU A 46 14.65 -6.83 4.37
C GLU A 46 14.56 -6.70 2.84
N PRO A 47 14.60 -5.47 2.31
CA PRO A 47 14.54 -5.27 0.88
C PRO A 47 15.85 -5.73 0.22
N THR A 48 15.79 -6.11 -1.05
CA THR A 48 17.00 -6.42 -1.83
C THR A 48 17.87 -5.16 -2.00
N PRO A 49 19.18 -5.28 -2.30
CA PRO A 49 20.08 -4.13 -2.36
C PRO A 49 19.64 -3.01 -3.31
N GLY A 50 19.01 -3.33 -4.44
CA GLY A 50 18.50 -2.34 -5.39
C GLY A 50 17.29 -1.54 -4.88
N PHE A 51 16.66 -1.97 -3.78
CA PHE A 51 15.50 -1.34 -3.15
C PHE A 51 15.76 -1.00 -1.68
N ALA A 52 17.03 -0.82 -1.29
CA ALA A 52 17.42 -0.57 0.10
C ALA A 52 16.72 0.65 0.72
N GLU A 53 16.36 1.65 -0.09
CA GLU A 53 15.61 2.85 0.33
C GLU A 53 14.18 2.54 0.83
N LEU A 54 13.61 1.38 0.46
CA LEU A 54 12.33 0.94 0.98
C LEU A 54 12.40 0.48 2.44
N LYS A 55 13.61 0.26 2.96
CA LYS A 55 13.79 -0.12 4.36
C LYS A 55 13.21 0.99 5.24
N ASP A 56 12.48 0.59 6.28
CA ASP A 56 11.79 1.48 7.21
C ASP A 56 10.71 2.37 6.57
N CYS A 57 10.31 2.11 5.33
CA CYS A 57 9.16 2.75 4.69
C CYS A 57 7.92 1.87 4.78
N LEU A 58 6.77 2.52 4.92
CA LEU A 58 5.45 1.90 4.79
C LEU A 58 4.78 2.41 3.53
N ALA A 59 4.11 1.52 2.83
CA ALA A 59 3.20 1.85 1.75
C ALA A 59 1.77 1.47 2.15
N PHE A 60 0.79 2.22 1.65
CA PHE A 60 -0.59 2.14 2.11
C PHE A 60 -1.55 1.83 0.96
N TYR A 61 -2.55 1.01 1.25
CA TYR A 61 -3.70 0.79 0.39
C TYR A 61 -4.70 1.93 0.61
N PRO A 62 -4.99 2.76 -0.40
CA PRO A 62 -5.99 3.83 -0.26
C PRO A 62 -7.41 3.28 -0.14
N GLN A 63 -7.65 2.01 -0.50
CA GLN A 63 -8.95 1.35 -0.36
C GLN A 63 -9.38 1.33 1.12
N GLY A 64 -10.52 1.97 1.42
CA GLY A 64 -11.07 2.02 2.78
C GLY A 64 -10.42 3.06 3.70
N LEU A 65 -9.58 3.94 3.16
CA LEU A 65 -9.00 5.08 3.85
C LEU A 65 -9.44 6.40 3.19
N ALA A 66 -9.42 7.49 3.97
CA ALA A 66 -9.51 8.84 3.42
C ALA A 66 -8.08 9.33 3.16
N CYS A 67 -7.69 9.37 1.88
CA CYS A 67 -6.35 9.73 1.45
C CYS A 67 -6.39 11.00 0.60
N SER A 68 -5.40 11.87 0.78
CA SER A 68 -5.15 13.02 -0.09
C SER A 68 -3.66 13.23 -0.31
N VAL A 69 -3.32 13.83 -1.46
CA VAL A 69 -1.97 14.29 -1.81
C VAL A 69 -2.08 15.79 -2.05
N GLU A 70 -1.34 16.59 -1.29
CA GLU A 70 -1.39 18.06 -1.40
C GLU A 70 -2.81 18.65 -1.26
N GLY A 71 -3.70 17.95 -0.54
CA GLY A 71 -5.10 18.34 -0.36
C GLY A 71 -6.05 17.74 -1.40
N GLU A 72 -5.54 17.21 -2.51
CA GLU A 72 -6.34 16.56 -3.55
C GLU A 72 -6.73 15.13 -3.13
N PRO A 73 -8.02 14.76 -3.20
CA PRO A 73 -8.48 13.44 -2.81
C PRO A 73 -7.94 12.36 -3.75
N VAL A 74 -7.44 11.27 -3.17
CA VAL A 74 -6.92 10.12 -3.91
C VAL A 74 -8.05 9.16 -4.23
N GLN A 75 -8.15 8.76 -5.48
CA GLN A 75 -8.95 7.62 -5.91
C GLN A 75 -8.10 6.35 -5.83
N PRO A 76 -8.58 5.27 -5.19
CA PRO A 76 -7.85 4.02 -5.16
C PRO A 76 -7.82 3.41 -6.56
N GLN A 77 -6.66 2.85 -6.95
CA GLN A 77 -6.57 2.07 -8.18
C GLN A 77 -7.63 0.95 -8.19
N PRO A 78 -8.36 0.76 -9.30
CA PRO A 78 -9.42 -0.23 -9.39
C PRO A 78 -8.98 -1.65 -8.99
N GLY A 79 -9.90 -2.37 -8.35
CA GLY A 79 -9.64 -3.67 -7.75
C GLY A 79 -9.06 -3.58 -6.33
N ASN A 80 -8.76 -4.75 -5.75
CA ASN A 80 -8.29 -4.88 -4.36
C ASN A 80 -6.86 -5.42 -4.27
N PHE A 81 -6.17 -5.52 -5.40
CA PHE A 81 -4.83 -6.10 -5.47
C PHE A 81 -3.73 -5.04 -5.47
N TYR A 82 -3.93 -3.96 -6.23
CA TYR A 82 -2.94 -2.89 -6.37
C TYR A 82 -3.18 -1.77 -5.36
N GLY A 83 -2.12 -1.32 -4.68
CA GLY A 83 -2.15 -0.15 -3.81
C GLY A 83 -1.82 1.14 -4.54
N GLY A 84 -2.36 1.33 -5.75
CA GLY A 84 -2.11 2.53 -6.56
C GLY A 84 -2.94 3.73 -6.09
N TRP A 85 -2.33 4.91 -6.18
CA TRP A 85 -2.89 6.19 -5.78
C TRP A 85 -3.15 7.02 -7.04
N ILE A 86 -4.42 7.26 -7.37
CA ILE A 86 -4.81 8.04 -8.55
C ILE A 86 -5.23 9.44 -8.07
N THR A 87 -4.48 10.45 -8.49
CA THR A 87 -4.78 11.87 -8.33
C THR A 87 -5.22 12.48 -9.67
N PRO A 88 -5.79 13.70 -9.71
CA PRO A 88 -6.33 14.29 -10.94
C PRO A 88 -5.34 14.42 -12.10
N ASP A 89 -4.05 14.50 -11.80
CA ASP A 89 -2.94 14.62 -12.75
C ASP A 89 -2.47 13.26 -13.32
N VAL A 90 -2.94 12.14 -12.75
CA VAL A 90 -2.59 10.80 -13.22
C VAL A 90 -3.60 10.34 -14.28
N VAL A 91 -3.10 10.03 -15.48
CA VAL A 91 -3.94 9.59 -16.62
C VAL A 91 -3.82 8.08 -16.83
N GLY A 92 -4.96 7.42 -16.97
CA GLY A 92 -5.06 5.98 -17.22
C GLY A 92 -4.70 5.58 -18.67
N PRO A 93 -4.94 4.30 -19.04
CA PRO A 93 -5.75 3.31 -18.32
C PRO A 93 -5.05 2.70 -17.10
N PHE A 94 -5.83 2.21 -16.13
CA PHE A 94 -5.30 1.67 -14.87
C PHE A 94 -5.47 0.16 -14.78
N LYS A 95 -4.41 -0.56 -14.38
CA LYS A 95 -4.50 -2.01 -14.12
C LYS A 95 -5.57 -2.28 -13.05
N GLY A 96 -6.40 -3.29 -13.26
CA GLY A 96 -7.54 -3.62 -12.40
C GLY A 96 -8.89 -3.14 -12.93
N GLU A 97 -8.92 -2.26 -13.93
CA GLU A 97 -10.14 -1.97 -14.70
C GLU A 97 -10.53 -3.15 -15.60
N PRO A 98 -11.82 -3.29 -15.98
CA PRO A 98 -12.24 -4.29 -16.96
C PRO A 98 -11.42 -4.18 -18.26
N GLY A 99 -10.82 -5.29 -18.69
CA GLY A 99 -9.99 -5.34 -19.91
C GLY A 99 -8.49 -5.08 -19.70
N THR A 100 -8.03 -4.83 -18.48
CA THR A 100 -6.60 -4.55 -18.17
C THR A 100 -5.84 -5.74 -17.58
N MET A 101 -6.41 -6.95 -17.66
CA MET A 101 -5.79 -8.18 -17.13
C MET A 101 -4.63 -8.64 -18.04
N GLY A 102 -3.46 -8.95 -17.46
CA GLY A 102 -2.31 -9.53 -18.17
C GLY A 102 -1.29 -8.54 -18.73
N TRP A 103 -1.43 -7.24 -18.45
CA TRP A 103 -0.44 -6.21 -18.76
C TRP A 103 0.75 -6.24 -17.80
#